data_AF-C5B2U1-F1
#
_entry.id   AF-C5B2U1-F1
#
_cell.length_a   1.000
_cell.length_b   1.000
_cell.length_c   1.000
_cell.angle_alpha   90.00
_cell.angle_beta   90.00
_cell.angle_gamma   90.00
#
_symmetry.space_group_name_H-M   'P 1'
#
loop_
_entity.id
_entity.type
_entity.pdbx_description
1 polymer ?
#
loop_
_entity_poly.entity_id
_entity_poly.type
_entity_poly.pdbx_seq_one_letter_code
_entity_poly.pdbx_strand_id
1 'polypeptide(L)'
;MYRRSTILAAFAAALSLTPVLPAAALAMPMGGSFTGRVESQAPQVLGPNEVKLQQTASGINTGPGTPLDGARVQWVETLTLKNGQGPVQGTITFTTPGGSTSSLYRGTVTTDAQGRVTATGTYQDSAATGEFAGTKGKGSFSLAYTSKTEFAGQWQGEVTLPGQTSSKR
;
A
#
# COMPACT_ATOMS: atom_id res chain seq x y z
N MET A 1 33.79 -76.71 14.10
CA MET A 1 32.36 -76.43 13.81
C MET A 1 32.02 -75.03 14.31
N TYR A 2 31.25 -74.30 13.51
CA TYR A 2 30.95 -72.86 13.51
C TYR A 2 30.35 -72.26 14.80
N ARG A 3 30.66 -70.97 15.07
CA ARG A 3 29.74 -69.79 15.12
C ARG A 3 30.45 -68.59 15.78
N ARG A 4 31.05 -67.69 15.00
CA ARG A 4 30.49 -66.42 14.48
C ARG A 4 30.09 -65.41 15.57
N SER A 5 31.01 -64.49 15.81
CA SER A 5 30.81 -63.17 16.43
C SER A 5 29.81 -62.34 15.63
N THR A 6 28.82 -61.75 16.31
CA THR A 6 28.01 -60.67 15.72
C THR A 6 27.69 -59.64 16.80
N ILE A 7 28.39 -58.51 16.73
CA ILE A 7 28.09 -57.30 17.49
C ILE A 7 26.88 -56.65 16.78
N LEU A 8 25.73 -56.56 17.43
CA LEU A 8 24.61 -55.75 16.94
C LEU A 8 24.92 -54.28 17.23
N ALA A 9 25.26 -53.55 16.17
CA ALA A 9 25.33 -52.10 16.17
C ALA A 9 23.91 -51.51 16.22
N ALA A 10 23.64 -50.70 17.24
CA ALA A 10 22.43 -49.90 17.36
C ALA A 10 22.46 -48.76 16.32
N PHE A 11 21.58 -48.79 15.33
CA PHE A 11 21.30 -47.65 14.46
C PHE A 11 20.22 -46.77 15.13
N ALA A 12 20.65 -45.79 15.90
CA ALA A 12 19.80 -44.68 16.30
C ALA A 12 19.71 -43.70 15.11
N ALA A 13 18.62 -43.77 14.35
CA ALA A 13 18.31 -42.78 13.32
C ALA A 13 17.87 -41.47 14.01
N ALA A 14 18.80 -40.54 14.19
CA ALA A 14 18.49 -39.18 14.59
C ALA A 14 17.81 -38.44 13.42
N LEU A 15 16.48 -38.36 13.45
CA LEU A 15 15.70 -37.44 12.64
C LEU A 15 16.04 -36.01 13.10
N SER A 16 17.01 -35.39 12.43
CA SER A 16 17.32 -33.98 12.58
C SER A 16 16.16 -33.15 12.03
N LEU A 17 15.24 -32.75 12.91
CA LEU A 17 14.28 -31.67 12.68
C LEU A 17 15.04 -30.36 12.53
N THR A 18 15.45 -30.01 11.31
CA THR A 18 15.92 -28.67 11.01
C THR A 18 14.70 -27.74 11.00
N PRO A 19 14.60 -26.75 11.91
CA PRO A 19 13.56 -25.74 11.81
C PRO A 19 13.80 -24.94 10.52
N VAL A 20 12.90 -25.07 9.56
CA VAL A 20 12.85 -24.18 8.39
C VAL A 20 12.45 -22.82 8.93
N LEU A 21 13.43 -21.95 9.18
CA LEU A 21 13.15 -20.55 9.49
C LEU A 21 12.46 -19.95 8.26
N PRO A 22 11.28 -19.31 8.41
CA PRO A 22 10.68 -18.58 7.31
C PRO A 22 11.67 -17.51 6.86
N ALA A 23 11.97 -17.47 5.56
CA ALA A 23 12.78 -16.41 4.98
C ALA A 23 12.14 -15.07 5.35
N ALA A 24 12.89 -14.22 6.06
CA ALA A 24 12.43 -12.88 6.37
C ALA A 24 12.10 -12.18 5.06
N ALA A 25 10.84 -11.79 4.88
CA ALA A 25 10.42 -11.02 3.73
C ALA A 25 11.21 -9.70 3.74
N LEU A 26 11.95 -9.45 2.66
CA LEU A 26 12.70 -8.21 2.50
C LEU A 26 11.76 -7.11 2.04
N ALA A 27 11.91 -5.93 2.62
CA ALA A 27 11.32 -4.72 2.06
C ALA A 27 11.97 -4.43 0.70
N MET A 28 11.15 -4.18 -0.31
CA MET A 28 11.59 -3.86 -1.66
C MET A 28 11.02 -2.49 -2.07
N PRO A 29 11.80 -1.69 -2.83
CA PRO A 29 11.29 -0.45 -3.38
C PRO A 29 10.19 -0.77 -4.39
N MET A 30 9.01 -0.20 -4.17
CA MET A 30 7.86 -0.28 -5.06
C MET A 30 7.31 1.12 -5.33
N GLY A 31 6.71 1.30 -6.50
CA GLY A 31 6.08 2.55 -6.87
C GLY A 31 5.13 2.37 -8.04
N GLY A 32 4.32 3.39 -8.26
CA GLY A 32 3.35 3.41 -9.34
C GLY A 32 2.77 4.79 -9.54
N SER A 33 2.06 4.94 -10.64
CA SER A 33 1.27 6.12 -10.96
C SER A 33 -0.22 5.79 -10.79
N PHE A 34 -1.05 6.79 -10.53
CA PHE A 34 -2.49 6.62 -10.53
C PHE A 34 -3.17 7.80 -11.19
N THR A 35 -4.35 7.53 -11.74
CA THR A 35 -5.33 8.55 -12.12
C THR A 35 -6.55 8.39 -11.24
N GLY A 36 -7.19 9.51 -10.91
CA GLY A 36 -8.37 9.50 -10.06
C GLY A 36 -9.36 10.60 -10.43
N ARG A 37 -10.60 10.36 -10.03
CA ARG A 37 -11.74 11.24 -10.19
C ARG A 37 -12.44 11.40 -8.85
N VAL A 38 -12.72 12.64 -8.48
CA VAL A 38 -13.55 12.99 -7.33
C VAL A 38 -15.00 12.61 -7.62
N GLU A 39 -15.57 11.77 -6.76
CA GLU A 39 -16.94 11.27 -6.88
C GLU A 39 -17.90 12.09 -6.03
N SER A 40 -17.47 12.47 -4.82
CA SER A 40 -18.29 13.30 -3.93
C SER A 40 -17.44 14.20 -3.06
N GLN A 41 -17.99 15.37 -2.73
CA GLN A 41 -17.42 16.33 -1.80
C GLN A 41 -18.54 16.88 -0.92
N ALA A 42 -18.30 16.91 0.38
CA ALA A 42 -19.16 17.55 1.37
C ALA A 42 -18.37 18.68 2.05
N PRO A 43 -18.49 19.93 1.56
CA PRO A 43 -17.83 21.08 2.15
C PRO A 43 -18.57 21.57 3.42
N GLN A 44 -17.80 21.93 4.43
CA GLN A 44 -18.24 22.61 5.65
C GLN A 44 -17.43 23.91 5.79
N VAL A 45 -18.10 25.05 5.66
CA VAL A 45 -17.47 26.36 5.85
C VAL A 45 -17.20 26.56 7.34
N LEU A 46 -15.93 26.82 7.68
CA LEU A 46 -15.48 27.08 9.05
C LEU A 46 -15.22 28.58 9.29
N GLY A 47 -14.99 29.34 8.22
CA GLY A 47 -14.78 30.79 8.26
C GLY A 47 -14.64 31.39 6.87
N PRO A 48 -14.35 32.70 6.76
CA PRO A 48 -14.34 33.43 5.48
C PRO A 48 -13.43 32.80 4.42
N ASN A 49 -12.29 32.22 4.83
CA ASN A 49 -11.33 31.56 3.95
C ASN A 49 -10.96 30.17 4.45
N GLU A 50 -11.80 29.54 5.26
CA GLU A 50 -11.52 28.25 5.89
C GLU A 50 -12.65 27.27 5.63
N VAL A 51 -12.31 26.11 5.07
CA VAL A 51 -13.25 25.07 4.69
C VAL A 51 -12.70 23.71 5.09
N LYS A 52 -13.56 22.87 5.66
CA LYS A 52 -13.31 21.45 5.82
C LYS A 52 -14.06 20.70 4.73
N LEU A 53 -13.41 19.76 4.06
CA LEU A 53 -14.05 18.92 3.05
C LEU A 53 -13.92 17.46 3.46
N GLN A 54 -15.02 16.72 3.37
CA GLN A 54 -14.96 15.27 3.22
C GLN A 54 -15.06 14.94 1.73
N GLN A 55 -14.16 14.11 1.24
CA GLN A 55 -14.06 13.79 -0.19
C GLN A 55 -13.97 12.27 -0.37
N THR A 56 -14.65 11.78 -1.41
CA THR A 56 -14.42 10.45 -1.95
C THR A 56 -13.98 10.55 -3.40
N ALA A 57 -13.04 9.70 -3.79
CA ALA A 57 -12.56 9.60 -5.16
C ALA A 57 -12.38 8.14 -5.55
N SER A 58 -12.39 7.87 -6.86
CA SER A 58 -12.12 6.56 -7.44
C SER A 58 -11.16 6.66 -8.62
N GLY A 59 -10.47 5.58 -8.97
CA GLY A 59 -9.40 5.63 -9.96
C GLY A 59 -8.73 4.30 -10.22
N ILE A 60 -7.61 4.36 -10.94
CA ILE A 60 -6.83 3.19 -11.35
C ILE A 60 -5.35 3.43 -11.06
N ASN A 61 -4.69 2.41 -10.52
CA ASN A 61 -3.24 2.38 -10.38
C ASN A 61 -2.60 1.73 -11.62
N THR A 62 -1.51 2.32 -12.07
CA THR A 62 -0.64 1.82 -13.13
C THR A 62 0.77 1.77 -12.58
N GLY A 63 1.29 0.58 -12.38
CA GLY A 63 2.63 0.35 -11.86
C GLY A 63 3.23 -0.85 -12.58
N PRO A 64 3.85 -0.66 -13.75
CA PRO A 64 4.31 -1.77 -14.59
C PRO A 64 5.20 -2.72 -13.79
N GLY A 65 4.82 -4.01 -13.77
CA GLY A 65 5.56 -5.05 -13.05
C GLY A 65 5.38 -5.05 -11.53
N THR A 66 4.47 -4.25 -10.98
CA THR A 66 4.10 -4.31 -9.56
C THR A 66 2.85 -5.17 -9.34
N PRO A 67 2.71 -5.81 -8.17
CA PRO A 67 1.49 -6.57 -7.84
C PRO A 67 0.20 -5.75 -7.78
N LEU A 68 0.30 -4.41 -7.78
CA LEU A 68 -0.83 -3.49 -7.72
C LEU A 68 -1.16 -2.89 -9.10
N ASP A 69 -0.54 -3.37 -10.17
CA ASP A 69 -0.84 -2.89 -11.53
C ASP A 69 -2.29 -3.17 -11.91
N GLY A 70 -2.97 -2.18 -12.48
CA GLY A 70 -4.39 -2.25 -12.82
C GLY A 70 -5.34 -2.28 -11.62
N ALA A 71 -4.85 -2.08 -10.39
CA ALA A 71 -5.71 -2.06 -9.21
C ALA A 71 -6.73 -0.91 -9.27
N ARG A 72 -7.97 -1.20 -8.89
CA ARG A 72 -8.97 -0.17 -8.63
C ARG A 72 -8.60 0.55 -7.35
N VAL A 73 -8.64 1.87 -7.38
CA VAL A 73 -8.25 2.71 -6.26
C VAL A 73 -9.47 3.46 -5.75
N GLN A 74 -9.62 3.50 -4.43
CA GLN A 74 -10.63 4.31 -3.76
C GLN A 74 -9.99 5.14 -2.66
N TRP A 75 -10.36 6.41 -2.61
CA TRP A 75 -9.94 7.35 -1.58
C TRP A 75 -11.14 7.78 -0.75
N VAL A 76 -10.94 7.85 0.57
CA VAL A 76 -11.86 8.48 1.51
C VAL A 76 -11.03 9.37 2.41
N GLU A 77 -11.24 10.69 2.31
CA GLU A 77 -10.36 11.65 2.95
C GLU A 77 -11.07 12.87 3.52
N THR A 78 -10.34 13.56 4.39
CA THR A 78 -10.73 14.84 4.97
C THR A 78 -9.62 15.85 4.72
N LEU A 79 -10.00 17.02 4.22
CA LEU A 79 -9.14 18.16 4.01
C LEU A 79 -9.59 19.30 4.92
N THR A 80 -8.64 20.07 5.43
CA THR A 80 -8.93 21.37 6.04
C THR A 80 -8.08 22.40 5.33
N LEU A 81 -8.73 23.31 4.61
CA LEU A 81 -8.07 24.29 3.77
C LEU A 81 -8.31 25.68 4.33
N LYS A 82 -7.23 26.42 4.53
CA LYS A 82 -7.22 27.84 4.83
C LYS A 82 -6.52 28.58 3.70
N ASN A 83 -7.22 29.52 3.08
CA ASN A 83 -6.76 30.21 1.86
C ASN A 83 -6.33 29.23 0.75
N GLY A 84 -7.10 28.14 0.56
CA GLY A 84 -6.84 27.14 -0.48
C GLY A 84 -5.68 26.18 -0.21
N GLN A 85 -5.13 26.16 1.01
CA GLN A 85 -3.99 25.31 1.38
C GLN A 85 -4.21 24.69 2.76
N GLY A 86 -3.68 23.49 3.00
CA GLY A 86 -3.74 22.89 4.32
C GLY A 86 -3.64 21.37 4.34
N PRO A 87 -3.81 20.75 5.52
CA PRO A 87 -3.64 19.31 5.68
C PRO A 87 -4.71 18.51 4.96
N VAL A 88 -4.29 17.37 4.43
CA VAL A 88 -5.15 16.28 3.96
C VAL A 88 -4.78 14.99 4.67
N GLN A 89 -5.77 14.20 5.02
CA GLN A 89 -5.58 12.87 5.58
C GLN A 89 -6.72 11.95 5.17
N GLY A 90 -6.42 10.67 4.99
CA GLY A 90 -7.44 9.71 4.57
C GLY A 90 -6.94 8.29 4.52
N THR A 91 -7.79 7.44 3.94
CA THR A 91 -7.48 6.07 3.61
C THR A 91 -7.55 5.90 2.11
N ILE A 92 -6.52 5.29 1.54
CA ILE A 92 -6.50 4.82 0.16
C ILE A 92 -6.61 3.31 0.16
N THR A 93 -7.41 2.74 -0.73
CA THR A 93 -7.54 1.28 -0.88
C THR A 93 -7.33 0.89 -2.33
N PHE A 94 -6.39 -0.03 -2.56
CA PHE A 94 -6.12 -0.66 -3.83
C PHE A 94 -6.79 -2.04 -3.83
N THR A 95 -7.52 -2.36 -4.88
CA THR A 95 -8.24 -3.63 -5.03
C THR A 95 -7.88 -4.29 -6.35
N THR A 96 -7.39 -5.52 -6.29
CA THR A 96 -7.17 -6.41 -7.42
C THR A 96 -8.07 -7.64 -7.26
N PRO A 97 -8.17 -8.53 -8.28
CA PRO A 97 -8.85 -9.81 -8.12
C PRO A 97 -8.22 -10.71 -7.03
N GLY A 98 -6.92 -10.56 -6.75
CA GLY A 98 -6.17 -11.37 -5.77
C GLY A 98 -6.28 -10.87 -4.33
N GLY A 99 -6.76 -9.64 -4.10
CA GLY A 99 -6.90 -9.07 -2.77
C GLY A 99 -6.90 -7.56 -2.75
N SER A 100 -6.75 -6.98 -1.55
CA SER A 100 -6.67 -5.53 -1.37
C SER A 100 -5.56 -5.11 -0.42
N THR A 101 -5.09 -3.87 -0.58
CA THR A 101 -4.22 -3.18 0.37
C THR A 101 -4.83 -1.81 0.70
N SER A 102 -4.93 -1.49 1.98
CA SER A 102 -5.40 -0.19 2.47
C SER A 102 -4.31 0.51 3.25
N SER A 103 -4.08 1.78 2.93
CA SER A 103 -3.05 2.60 3.56
C SER A 103 -3.66 3.87 4.13
N LEU A 104 -3.23 4.25 5.33
CA LEU A 104 -3.50 5.57 5.87
C LEU A 104 -2.49 6.55 5.28
N TYR A 105 -2.95 7.73 4.88
CA TYR A 105 -2.06 8.77 4.38
C TYR A 105 -2.35 10.12 5.00
N ARG A 106 -1.30 10.95 5.00
CA ARG A 106 -1.30 12.33 5.48
C ARG A 106 -0.44 13.17 4.55
N GLY A 107 -0.86 14.39 4.29
CA GLY A 107 -0.16 15.28 3.39
C GLY A 107 -0.61 16.72 3.51
N THR A 108 -0.13 17.54 2.59
CA THR A 108 -0.51 18.95 2.45
C THR A 108 -0.99 19.21 1.04
N VAL A 109 -2.14 19.87 0.94
CA VAL A 109 -2.67 20.43 -0.30
C VAL A 109 -2.21 21.87 -0.43
N THR A 110 -1.75 22.22 -1.62
CA THR A 110 -1.36 23.59 -1.98
C THR A 110 -2.04 24.01 -3.27
N THR A 111 -2.46 25.26 -3.34
CA THR A 111 -2.95 25.90 -4.56
C THR A 111 -1.96 27.00 -4.91
N ASP A 112 -1.35 26.94 -6.10
CA ASP A 112 -0.40 27.95 -6.52
C ASP A 112 -1.07 29.20 -7.10
N ALA A 113 -0.26 30.22 -7.44
CA ALA A 113 -0.75 31.49 -7.97
C ALA A 113 -1.45 31.35 -9.33
N GLN A 114 -1.22 30.25 -10.05
CA GLN A 114 -1.87 29.91 -11.31
C GLN A 114 -3.15 29.09 -11.09
N GLY A 115 -3.53 28.82 -9.84
CA GLY A 115 -4.71 28.04 -9.47
C GLY A 115 -4.52 26.53 -9.59
N ARG A 116 -3.28 26.04 -9.77
CA ARG A 116 -2.99 24.60 -9.84
C ARG A 116 -2.99 24.02 -8.43
N VAL A 117 -3.77 22.96 -8.24
CA VAL A 117 -3.88 22.27 -6.96
C VAL A 117 -2.99 21.03 -6.97
N THR A 118 -2.10 20.94 -5.99
CA THR A 118 -1.22 19.78 -5.79
C THR A 118 -1.31 19.27 -4.36
N ALA A 119 -1.03 17.97 -4.17
CA ALA A 119 -0.89 17.41 -2.84
C ALA A 119 0.35 16.53 -2.77
N THR A 120 1.06 16.61 -1.65
CA THR A 120 2.20 15.74 -1.35
C THR A 120 2.09 15.22 0.07
N GLY A 121 2.62 14.04 0.32
CA GLY A 121 2.54 13.46 1.66
C GLY A 121 3.17 12.08 1.76
N THR A 122 2.81 11.41 2.85
CA THR A 122 3.29 10.07 3.19
C THR A 122 2.12 9.14 3.44
N TYR A 123 2.33 7.85 3.17
CA TYR A 123 1.38 6.80 3.48
C TYR A 123 2.03 5.68 4.29
N GLN A 124 1.20 4.92 4.99
CA GLN A 124 1.57 3.70 5.68
C GLN A 124 0.44 2.68 5.55
N ASP A 125 0.79 1.44 5.21
CA ASP A 125 -0.17 0.36 5.09
C ASP A 125 -0.78 0.03 6.44
N SER A 126 -2.10 -0.11 6.44
CA SER A 126 -2.93 -0.34 7.63
C SER A 126 -3.63 -1.70 7.62
N ALA A 127 -3.98 -2.20 6.44
CA ALA A 127 -4.65 -3.48 6.27
C ALA A 127 -4.34 -4.06 4.89
N ALA A 128 -4.33 -5.38 4.81
CA ALA A 128 -4.20 -6.08 3.55
C ALA A 128 -4.92 -7.43 3.61
N THR A 129 -5.46 -7.88 2.48
CA THR A 129 -6.26 -9.10 2.36
C THR A 129 -5.82 -9.94 1.17
N GLY A 130 -6.25 -11.20 1.12
CA GLY A 130 -5.95 -12.11 0.02
C GLY A 130 -4.45 -12.34 -0.14
N GLU A 131 -3.96 -12.27 -1.37
CA GLU A 131 -2.54 -12.43 -1.72
C GLU A 131 -1.62 -11.39 -1.07
N PHE A 132 -2.18 -10.27 -0.60
CA PHE A 132 -1.44 -9.22 0.09
C PHE A 132 -1.49 -9.34 1.60
N ALA A 133 -2.18 -10.34 2.18
CA ALA A 133 -2.30 -10.47 3.63
C ALA A 133 -0.92 -10.53 4.31
N GLY A 134 -0.67 -9.63 5.27
CA GLY A 134 0.63 -9.48 5.93
C GLY A 134 1.58 -8.48 5.26
N THR A 135 1.16 -7.83 4.17
CA THR A 135 1.93 -6.75 3.54
C THR A 135 2.12 -5.60 4.52
N LYS A 136 3.33 -5.06 4.55
CA LYS A 136 3.67 -3.83 5.27
C LYS A 136 4.41 -2.90 4.36
N GLY A 137 3.92 -1.69 4.22
CA GLY A 137 4.51 -0.69 3.36
C GLY A 137 4.42 0.70 3.97
N LYS A 138 5.36 1.56 3.58
CA LYS A 138 5.32 2.99 3.85
C LYS A 138 6.04 3.73 2.74
N GLY A 139 5.64 4.96 2.48
CA GLY A 139 6.23 5.72 1.41
C GLY A 139 5.70 7.14 1.31
N SER A 140 5.95 7.74 0.16
CA SER A 140 5.53 9.08 -0.20
C SER A 140 4.66 9.08 -1.44
N PHE A 141 3.80 10.09 -1.56
CA PHE A 141 3.00 10.33 -2.76
C PHE A 141 3.05 11.80 -3.16
N SER A 142 2.78 12.04 -4.44
CA SER A 142 2.54 13.37 -5.01
C SER A 142 1.44 13.28 -6.05
N LEU A 143 0.52 14.25 -6.06
CA LEU A 143 -0.52 14.36 -7.09
C LEU A 143 -0.74 15.81 -7.49
N ALA A 144 -1.32 15.98 -8.68
CA ALA A 144 -1.77 17.25 -9.21
C ALA A 144 -3.16 17.07 -9.83
N TYR A 145 -4.04 18.04 -9.59
CA TYR A 145 -5.33 18.12 -10.27
C TYR A 145 -5.12 18.57 -11.71
N THR A 146 -5.66 17.80 -12.65
CA THR A 146 -5.68 18.10 -14.09
C THR A 146 -6.96 18.82 -14.50
N SER A 147 -8.03 18.68 -13.71
CA SER A 147 -9.28 19.43 -13.83
C SER A 147 -9.91 19.64 -12.45
N LYS A 148 -11.12 20.19 -12.38
CA LYS A 148 -11.85 20.37 -11.12
C LYS A 148 -12.11 19.07 -10.37
N THR A 149 -12.21 17.95 -11.08
CA THR A 149 -12.57 16.65 -10.52
C THR A 149 -11.56 15.57 -10.83
N GLU A 150 -10.58 15.82 -11.68
CA GLU A 150 -9.61 14.80 -12.11
C GLU A 150 -8.22 15.16 -11.62
N PHE A 151 -7.47 14.13 -11.24
CA PHE A 151 -6.10 14.26 -10.79
C PHE A 151 -5.27 13.07 -11.25
N ALA A 152 -3.97 13.29 -11.32
CA ALA A 152 -2.98 12.27 -11.56
C ALA A 152 -1.87 12.38 -10.51
N GLY A 153 -1.28 11.26 -10.16
CA GLY A 153 -0.23 11.23 -9.16
C GLY A 153 0.66 10.00 -9.27
N GLN A 154 1.61 9.95 -8.35
CA GLN A 154 2.58 8.88 -8.22
C GLN A 154 2.84 8.62 -6.75
N TRP A 155 3.23 7.38 -6.45
CA TRP A 155 3.65 6.94 -5.14
C TRP A 155 4.91 6.10 -5.27
N GLN A 156 5.71 6.12 -4.21
CA GLN A 156 6.89 5.29 -4.06
C GLN A 156 7.09 4.97 -2.59
N GLY A 157 7.57 3.77 -2.29
CA GLY A 157 7.81 3.36 -0.92
C GLY A 157 8.52 2.02 -0.81
N GLU A 158 8.83 1.69 0.44
CA GLU A 158 9.41 0.40 0.81
C GLU A 158 8.27 -0.52 1.24
N VAL A 159 8.15 -1.67 0.57
CA VAL A 159 7.05 -2.61 0.81
C VAL A 159 7.60 -4.01 1.03
N THR A 160 7.16 -4.61 2.13
CA THR A 160 7.41 -6.01 2.48
C THR A 160 6.16 -6.80 2.12
N LEU A 161 6.23 -7.57 1.04
CA LEU A 161 5.17 -8.51 0.68
C LEU A 161 5.23 -9.74 1.60
N PRO A 162 4.11 -10.45 1.82
CA PRO A 162 4.17 -11.72 2.53
C PRO A 162 5.16 -12.64 1.83
N GLY A 163 6.02 -13.32 2.61
CA GLY A 163 6.95 -14.29 2.06
C GLY A 163 6.15 -15.34 1.31
N GLN A 164 6.32 -15.40 -0.02
CA GLN A 164 5.66 -16.42 -0.80
C GLN A 164 6.15 -17.76 -0.28
N THR A 165 5.26 -18.53 0.37
CA THR A 165 5.47 -19.96 0.53
C THR A 165 5.55 -20.51 -0.89
N SER A 166 6.77 -20.69 -1.37
CA SER A 166 7.06 -21.42 -2.60
C SER A 166 6.45 -22.81 -2.41
N SER A 167 5.23 -22.98 -2.91
CA SER A 167 4.63 -24.30 -3.06
C SER A 167 5.45 -24.99 -4.15
N LYS A 168 6.47 -25.74 -3.73
CA LYS A 168 7.20 -26.63 -4.62
C LYS A 168 6.19 -27.65 -5.14
N ARG A 169 5.93 -27.55 -6.44
CA ARG A 169 5.22 -28.53 -7.27
C ARG A 169 5.90 -29.89 -7.20
#